data_AF-A0AAD6Q1H5-F1
#
_entry.id   AF-A0AAD6Q1H5-F1
#
_cell.length_a   1.000
_cell.length_b   1.000
_cell.length_c   1.000
_cell.angle_alpha   90.00
_cell.angle_beta   90.00
_cell.angle_gamma   90.00
#
_symmetry.space_group_name_H-M   'P 1'
#
loop_
_entity.id
_entity.type
_entity.pdbx_description
1 polymer ?
#
loop_
_entity_poly.entity_id
_entity_poly.type
_entity_poly.pdbx_seq_one_letter_code
_entity_poly.pdbx_strand_id
1 'polypeptide(L)'
;MICWESHSLAHSLLLLWGSEAQGDFTRWCQLGGLWTFVALHGAFGLIGFMLHQFELARSVQLQPYNAIAFFAPITVFVSVFLIYPLGQFGWFFALSFSVAAIFRFILFFQGFHNWTLNPFHMMGVPGVLGAALLYVIHGATVEDTLFEDGDGANTFCVFNPTQAEETYSMVTANRFWS
;
A
#
# COMPACT_ATOMS: atom_id res chain seq x y z
N MET A 1 8.94 18.37 -6.30
CA MET A 1 7.93 17.55 -7.01
C MET A 1 8.68 16.64 -7.96
N ILE A 2 8.59 15.31 -7.79
CA ILE A 2 9.16 14.36 -8.76
C ILE A 2 8.11 14.23 -9.86
N CYS A 3 8.31 14.97 -10.95
CA CYS A 3 7.40 15.01 -12.09
C CYS A 3 7.89 14.08 -13.19
N TRP A 4 7.00 13.84 -14.15
CA TRP A 4 7.18 12.90 -15.24
C TRP A 4 8.43 13.12 -16.09
N GLU A 5 8.87 12.04 -16.72
CA GLU A 5 9.65 12.14 -17.95
C GLU A 5 8.84 12.80 -19.06
N SER A 6 9.52 13.50 -19.97
CA SER A 6 8.87 14.06 -21.16
C SER A 6 8.26 12.94 -22.02
N HIS A 7 7.07 13.17 -22.61
CA HIS A 7 6.38 12.18 -23.44
C HIS A 7 7.25 11.61 -24.59
N SER A 8 8.24 12.38 -25.07
CA SER A 8 9.20 11.96 -26.10
C SER A 8 10.16 10.84 -25.67
N LEU A 9 10.27 10.56 -24.36
CA LEU A 9 11.14 9.51 -23.82
C LEU A 9 10.43 8.15 -23.69
N ALA A 10 9.12 8.10 -24.00
CA ALA A 10 8.30 6.89 -23.97
C ALA A 10 8.50 6.07 -22.69
N HIS A 11 9.06 4.86 -22.81
CA HIS A 11 9.35 3.94 -21.70
C HIS A 11 10.86 3.79 -21.44
N SER A 12 11.67 4.79 -21.77
CA SER A 12 13.10 4.75 -21.44
C SER A 12 13.29 4.46 -19.95
N LEU A 13 14.25 3.60 -19.61
CA LEU A 13 14.63 3.39 -18.21
C LEU A 13 15.29 4.65 -17.62
N LEU A 14 15.68 5.58 -18.48
CA LEU A 14 16.33 6.85 -18.19
C LEU A 14 17.43 6.69 -17.14
N LEU A 15 18.34 5.75 -17.38
CA LEU A 15 19.48 5.51 -16.50
C LEU A 15 20.37 6.76 -16.51
N LEU A 16 20.97 7.11 -15.38
CA LEU A 16 21.88 8.27 -15.30
C LEU A 16 23.05 8.16 -16.29
N TRP A 17 23.54 6.93 -16.51
CA TRP A 17 24.57 6.60 -17.49
C TRP A 17 24.02 6.23 -18.88
N GLY A 18 22.70 6.39 -19.10
CA GLY A 18 22.03 6.15 -20.37
C GLY A 18 22.39 7.18 -21.44
N SER A 19 21.98 6.93 -22.69
CA SER A 19 22.27 7.81 -23.82
C SER A 19 21.56 9.17 -23.71
N GLU A 20 20.48 9.23 -22.95
CA GLU A 20 19.67 10.41 -22.71
C GLU A 20 20.34 11.40 -21.75
N ALA A 21 21.02 10.91 -20.71
CA ALA A 21 21.66 11.75 -19.69
C ALA A 21 23.19 11.80 -19.80
N GLN A 22 23.83 10.74 -20.29
CA GLN A 22 25.28 10.65 -20.53
C GLN A 22 26.12 10.97 -19.28
N GLY A 23 25.60 10.64 -18.09
CA GLY A 23 26.26 10.91 -16.80
C GLY A 23 26.05 12.32 -16.26
N ASP A 24 25.39 13.22 -17.00
CA ASP A 24 25.04 14.55 -16.50
C ASP A 24 23.82 14.47 -15.58
N PHE A 25 24.06 14.61 -14.28
CA PHE A 25 23.03 14.54 -13.25
C PHE A 25 21.99 15.66 -13.35
N THR A 26 22.41 16.89 -13.68
CA THR A 26 21.48 18.02 -13.79
C THR A 26 20.54 17.80 -14.96
N ARG A 27 21.07 17.39 -16.12
CA ARG A 27 20.27 17.02 -17.28
C ARG A 27 19.33 15.85 -16.98
N TRP A 28 19.83 14.82 -16.30
CA TRP A 28 19.02 13.67 -15.89
C TRP A 28 17.81 14.06 -15.02
N CYS A 29 18.02 14.95 -14.06
CA CYS A 29 16.94 15.47 -13.23
C CYS A 29 15.93 16.28 -14.04
N GLN A 30 16.39 17.11 -14.98
CA GLN A 30 15.53 17.90 -15.87
C GLN A 30 14.70 17.02 -16.82
N LEU A 31 15.24 15.87 -17.25
CA LEU A 31 14.56 14.90 -18.10
C LEU A 31 13.54 14.04 -17.34
N GLY A 32 13.48 14.13 -16.01
CA GLY A 32 12.54 13.38 -15.17
C GLY A 32 13.08 12.07 -14.61
N GLY A 33 14.39 11.82 -14.66
CA GLY A 33 15.00 10.54 -14.25
C GLY A 33 14.81 10.15 -12.79
N LEU A 34 14.54 11.13 -11.93
CA LEU A 34 14.13 10.86 -10.55
C LEU A 34 12.85 10.02 -10.48
N TRP A 35 11.96 10.12 -11.47
CA TRP A 35 10.72 9.35 -11.50
C TRP A 35 11.01 7.85 -11.71
N THR A 36 11.74 7.49 -12.76
CA THR A 36 12.14 6.10 -13.04
C THR A 36 13.05 5.55 -11.93
N PHE A 37 13.95 6.37 -11.40
CA PHE A 37 14.76 5.99 -10.23
C PHE A 37 13.90 5.56 -9.05
N VAL A 38 12.95 6.41 -8.63
CA VAL A 38 12.07 6.10 -7.48
C VAL A 38 11.13 4.94 -7.78
N ALA A 39 10.55 4.86 -8.98
CA ALA A 39 9.66 3.77 -9.35
C ALA A 39 10.37 2.40 -9.33
N LEU A 40 11.57 2.32 -9.92
CA LEU A 40 12.33 1.07 -10.01
C LEU A 40 12.93 0.68 -8.65
N HIS A 41 13.60 1.60 -7.95
CA HIS A 41 14.13 1.31 -6.61
C HIS A 41 13.00 1.03 -5.61
N GLY A 42 11.85 1.70 -5.74
CA GLY A 42 10.65 1.43 -4.97
C GLY A 42 10.12 0.01 -5.21
N ALA A 43 10.05 -0.44 -6.47
CA ALA A 43 9.64 -1.81 -6.80
C ALA A 43 10.56 -2.86 -6.15
N PHE A 44 11.89 -2.70 -6.29
CA PHE A 44 12.85 -3.59 -5.66
C PHE A 44 12.82 -3.51 -4.12
N GLY A 45 12.59 -2.31 -3.57
CA GLY A 45 12.40 -2.10 -2.14
C GLY A 45 11.19 -2.84 -1.59
N LEU A 46 10.06 -2.84 -2.30
CA LEU A 46 8.86 -3.60 -1.93
C LEU A 46 9.11 -5.11 -1.98
N ILE A 47 9.83 -5.61 -2.99
CA ILE A 47 10.23 -7.02 -3.07
C ILE A 47 11.14 -7.37 -1.89
N GLY A 48 12.15 -6.55 -1.61
CA GLY A 48 13.06 -6.74 -0.48
C GLY A 48 12.33 -6.73 0.87
N PHE A 49 11.37 -5.83 1.05
CA PHE A 49 10.55 -5.76 2.26
C PHE A 49 9.70 -7.00 2.46
N MET A 50 9.08 -7.51 1.40
CA MET A 50 8.31 -8.75 1.46
C MET A 50 9.18 -9.97 1.77
N LEU A 51 10.36 -10.06 1.14
CA LEU A 51 11.35 -11.11 1.44
C LEU A 51 11.80 -11.05 2.89
N HIS A 52 12.01 -9.83 3.42
CA HIS A 52 12.35 -9.62 4.82
C HIS A 52 11.22 -10.10 5.76
N GLN A 53 9.95 -9.87 5.42
CA GLN A 53 8.82 -10.40 6.20
C GLN A 53 8.80 -11.94 6.20
N PHE A 54 9.12 -12.60 5.09
CA PHE A 54 9.27 -14.07 5.05
C PHE A 54 10.44 -14.55 5.90
N GLU A 55 11.58 -13.87 5.83
CA GLU A 55 12.79 -14.20 6.60
C GLU A 55 12.52 -14.08 8.11
N LEU A 56 11.86 -13.00 8.53
CA LEU A 56 11.46 -12.81 9.93
C LEU A 56 10.49 -13.89 10.38
N ALA A 57 9.42 -14.14 9.61
CA ALA A 57 8.44 -15.18 9.93
C ALA A 57 9.10 -16.56 10.09
N ARG A 58 10.06 -16.90 9.21
CA ARG A 58 10.85 -18.12 9.33
C ARG A 58 11.73 -18.13 10.57
N SER A 59 12.41 -17.02 10.87
CA SER A 59 13.35 -16.89 11.99
C SER A 59 12.65 -17.03 13.34
N VAL A 60 11.42 -16.51 13.47
CA VAL A 60 10.59 -16.64 14.66
C VAL A 60 9.57 -17.78 14.60
N GLN A 61 9.66 -18.65 13.59
CA GLN A 61 8.78 -19.82 13.39
C GLN A 61 7.27 -19.50 13.34
N LEU A 62 6.92 -18.31 12.85
CA LEU A 62 5.53 -17.90 12.63
C LEU A 62 5.08 -18.21 11.20
N GLN A 63 3.77 -18.34 11.02
CA GLN A 63 3.19 -18.47 9.68
C GLN A 63 3.33 -17.13 8.92
N PRO A 64 3.66 -17.15 7.62
CA PRO A 64 4.04 -15.94 6.87
C PRO A 64 2.84 -15.13 6.35
N TYR A 65 1.71 -15.10 7.07
CA TYR A 65 0.50 -14.41 6.59
C TYR A 65 0.67 -12.90 6.39
N ASN A 66 1.56 -12.25 7.17
CA ASN A 66 1.89 -10.84 6.96
C ASN A 66 2.56 -10.61 5.59
N ALA A 67 3.50 -11.48 5.20
CA ALA A 67 4.14 -11.43 3.89
C ALA A 67 3.13 -11.70 2.77
N ILE A 68 2.21 -12.65 2.98
CA ILE A 68 1.14 -12.94 2.00
C ILE A 68 0.18 -11.76 1.85
N ALA A 69 -0.22 -11.11 2.94
CA ALA A 69 -1.06 -9.90 2.88
C ALA A 69 -0.36 -8.74 2.15
N PHE A 70 0.97 -8.65 2.26
CA PHE A 70 1.77 -7.62 1.59
C PHE A 70 1.81 -7.74 0.06
N PHE A 71 1.33 -8.85 -0.53
CA PHE A 71 1.13 -8.92 -1.99
C PHE A 71 0.15 -7.88 -2.52
N ALA A 72 -0.85 -7.45 -1.73
CA ALA A 72 -1.81 -6.45 -2.18
C ALA A 72 -1.14 -5.09 -2.48
N PRO A 73 -0.34 -4.50 -1.57
CA PRO A 73 0.47 -3.32 -1.87
C PRO A 73 1.39 -3.47 -3.09
N ILE A 74 2.09 -4.61 -3.23
CA ILE A 74 2.97 -4.86 -4.39
C ILE A 74 2.16 -4.86 -5.69
N THR A 75 1.01 -5.53 -5.70
CA THR A 75 0.14 -5.62 -6.88
C THR A 75 -0.37 -4.23 -7.29
N VAL A 76 -0.79 -3.40 -6.33
CA VAL A 76 -1.21 -2.02 -6.60
C VAL A 76 -0.04 -1.18 -7.13
N PHE A 77 1.15 -1.27 -6.52
CA PHE A 77 2.32 -0.52 -6.97
C PHE A 77 2.72 -0.91 -8.39
N VAL A 78 2.89 -2.20 -8.65
CA VAL A 78 3.30 -2.72 -9.97
C VAL A 78 2.23 -2.41 -11.03
N SER A 79 0.93 -2.57 -10.71
CA SER A 79 -0.13 -2.28 -11.69
C SER A 79 -0.21 -0.79 -12.05
N VAL A 80 -0.15 0.11 -11.07
CA VAL A 80 -0.34 1.56 -11.29
C VAL A 80 0.92 2.25 -11.80
N PHE A 81 2.10 1.93 -11.25
CA PHE A 81 3.34 2.61 -11.59
C PHE A 81 4.12 1.95 -12.73
N LEU A 82 3.90 0.66 -13.01
CA LEU A 82 4.63 -0.04 -14.07
C LEU A 82 3.71 -0.52 -15.20
N ILE A 83 2.74 -1.39 -14.92
CA ILE A 83 1.92 -2.02 -15.96
C ILE A 83 1.06 -0.99 -16.70
N TYR A 84 0.38 -0.10 -15.96
CA TYR A 84 -0.47 0.91 -16.55
C TYR A 84 0.28 1.80 -17.57
N PRO A 85 1.37 2.51 -17.20
CA PRO A 85 2.10 3.33 -18.17
C PRO A 85 2.79 2.52 -19.26
N LEU A 86 3.23 1.27 -19.01
CA LEU A 86 3.72 0.36 -20.05
C LEU A 86 2.64 0.03 -21.10
N GLY A 87 1.37 -0.04 -20.68
CA GLY A 87 0.22 -0.16 -21.59
C GLY A 87 -0.19 1.16 -22.26
N GLN A 88 0.38 2.30 -21.84
CA GLN A 88 0.21 3.61 -22.48
C GLN A 88 1.44 3.97 -23.33
N PHE A 89 1.47 5.19 -23.89
CA PHE A 89 2.57 5.65 -24.75
C PHE A 89 3.88 6.01 -24.00
N GLY A 90 3.90 5.95 -22.67
CA GLY A 90 5.12 6.23 -21.90
C GLY A 90 4.89 6.50 -20.42
N TRP A 91 5.99 6.68 -19.67
CA TRP A 91 5.98 7.00 -18.23
C TRP A 91 5.26 8.31 -17.90
N PHE A 92 5.11 9.20 -18.88
CA PHE A 92 4.33 10.44 -18.75
C PHE A 92 2.90 10.21 -18.25
N PHE A 93 2.29 9.08 -18.60
CA PHE A 93 0.94 8.72 -18.17
C PHE A 93 0.88 7.99 -16.84
N ALA A 94 2.00 7.66 -16.21
CA ALA A 94 2.03 6.93 -14.95
C ALA A 94 1.40 7.72 -13.80
N LEU A 95 1.53 7.25 -12.55
CA LEU A 95 1.25 8.05 -11.35
C LEU A 95 2.52 8.77 -10.85
N SER A 96 2.41 10.02 -10.40
CA SER A 96 3.54 10.88 -10.01
C SER A 96 3.59 10.97 -8.51
N PHE A 97 4.79 11.14 -7.97
CA PHE A 97 5.03 11.15 -6.54
C PHE A 97 4.77 12.56 -5.95
N SER A 98 3.49 12.95 -5.91
CA SER A 98 3.01 14.19 -5.29
C SER A 98 1.51 14.10 -4.99
N VAL A 99 1.08 14.73 -3.89
CA VAL A 99 -0.33 14.77 -3.45
C VAL A 99 -1.25 15.29 -4.56
N ALA A 100 -0.95 16.46 -5.12
CA ALA A 100 -1.77 17.05 -6.20
C ALA A 100 -1.76 16.18 -7.47
N ALA A 101 -0.66 15.46 -7.72
CA ALA A 101 -0.56 14.59 -8.89
C ALA A 101 -1.43 13.34 -8.77
N ILE A 102 -1.64 12.82 -7.55
CA ILE A 102 -2.58 11.73 -7.28
C ILE A 102 -4.01 12.17 -7.59
N PHE A 103 -4.44 13.35 -7.11
CA PHE A 103 -5.77 13.87 -7.45
C PHE A 103 -5.95 14.07 -8.96
N ARG A 104 -4.95 14.63 -9.63
CA ARG A 104 -4.94 14.74 -11.10
C ARG A 104 -5.10 13.37 -11.76
N PHE A 105 -4.39 12.34 -11.29
CA PHE A 105 -4.46 10.99 -11.85
C PHE A 105 -5.84 10.36 -11.66
N ILE A 106 -6.47 10.52 -10.49
CA ILE A 106 -7.83 10.03 -10.23
C ILE A 106 -8.83 10.69 -11.19
N LEU A 107 -8.76 12.01 -11.35
CA LEU A 107 -9.64 12.74 -12.27
C LEU A 107 -9.38 12.39 -13.74
N PHE A 108 -8.11 12.16 -14.10
CA PHE A 108 -7.73 11.67 -15.42
C PHE A 108 -8.32 10.27 -15.68
N PHE A 109 -8.20 9.34 -14.74
CA PHE A 109 -8.79 8.01 -14.85
C PHE A 109 -10.30 8.07 -14.97
N GLN A 110 -10.97 8.93 -14.21
CA GLN A 110 -12.41 9.08 -14.37
C GLN A 110 -12.78 9.68 -15.73
N GLY A 111 -12.11 10.76 -16.14
CA GLY A 111 -12.44 11.47 -17.38
C GLY A 111 -12.15 10.67 -18.65
N PHE A 112 -11.10 9.84 -18.65
CA PHE A 112 -10.65 9.11 -19.84
C PHE A 112 -10.96 7.61 -19.81
N HIS A 113 -11.14 7.00 -18.64
CA HIS A 113 -11.39 5.56 -18.50
C HIS A 113 -12.75 5.23 -17.85
N ASN A 114 -13.52 6.24 -17.43
CA ASN A 114 -14.77 6.08 -16.69
C ASN A 114 -14.64 5.05 -15.55
N TRP A 115 -13.55 5.19 -14.79
CA TRP A 115 -13.01 4.13 -13.92
C TRP A 115 -13.99 3.70 -12.81
N THR A 116 -14.88 4.59 -12.36
CA THR A 116 -15.92 4.23 -11.39
C THR A 116 -16.90 3.19 -11.91
N LEU A 117 -17.07 3.04 -13.23
CA LEU A 117 -17.91 1.99 -13.83
C LEU A 117 -17.18 0.64 -13.99
N ASN A 118 -15.90 0.56 -13.68
CA ASN A 118 -15.15 -0.69 -13.79
C ASN A 118 -15.50 -1.64 -12.63
N PRO A 119 -15.97 -2.88 -12.88
CA PRO A 119 -16.35 -3.81 -11.82
C PRO A 119 -15.17 -4.24 -10.94
N PHE A 120 -13.93 -4.26 -11.45
CA PHE A 120 -12.74 -4.52 -10.63
C PHE A 120 -12.46 -3.38 -9.64
N HIS A 121 -12.66 -2.13 -10.07
CA HIS A 121 -12.61 -0.99 -9.16
C HIS A 121 -13.73 -1.07 -8.12
N MET A 122 -14.95 -1.42 -8.56
CA MET A 122 -16.08 -1.64 -7.66
C MET A 122 -15.90 -2.81 -6.69
N MET A 123 -15.02 -3.79 -6.96
CA MET A 123 -14.62 -4.80 -5.97
C MET A 123 -13.55 -4.30 -5.00
N GLY A 124 -12.63 -3.45 -5.48
CA GLY A 124 -11.59 -2.86 -4.63
C GLY A 124 -12.16 -1.90 -3.58
N VAL A 125 -13.13 -1.06 -3.95
CA VAL A 125 -13.78 -0.10 -3.04
C VAL A 125 -14.37 -0.76 -1.77
N PRO A 126 -15.28 -1.74 -1.86
CA PRO A 126 -15.81 -2.44 -0.68
C PRO A 126 -14.75 -3.29 0.01
N GLY A 127 -13.70 -3.74 -0.68
CA GLY A 127 -12.54 -4.37 -0.01
C GLY A 127 -11.86 -3.42 0.97
N VAL A 128 -11.57 -2.19 0.54
CA VAL A 128 -10.94 -1.16 1.39
C VAL A 128 -11.89 -0.65 2.47
N LEU A 129 -13.12 -0.28 2.09
CA LEU A 129 -14.12 0.22 3.05
C LEU A 129 -14.55 -0.87 4.04
N GLY A 130 -14.70 -2.12 3.57
CA GLY A 130 -15.00 -3.27 4.41
C GLY A 130 -13.87 -3.60 5.38
N ALA A 131 -12.61 -3.53 4.95
CA ALA A 131 -11.47 -3.68 5.85
C ALA A 131 -11.42 -2.59 6.93
N ALA A 132 -11.69 -1.33 6.56
CA ALA A 132 -11.79 -0.23 7.53
C ALA A 132 -12.96 -0.44 8.51
N LEU A 133 -14.11 -0.92 8.03
CA LEU A 133 -15.26 -1.25 8.85
C LEU A 133 -14.94 -2.38 9.84
N LEU A 134 -14.33 -3.48 9.35
CA LEU A 134 -13.91 -4.59 10.19
C LEU A 134 -12.87 -4.17 11.23
N TYR A 135 -11.92 -3.31 10.86
CA TYR A 135 -10.93 -2.75 11.77
C TYR A 135 -11.58 -2.01 12.94
N VAL A 136 -12.52 -1.10 12.63
CA VAL A 136 -13.22 -0.31 13.66
C VAL A 136 -14.15 -1.17 14.50
N ILE A 137 -14.97 -2.02 13.87
CA ILE A 137 -15.93 -2.87 14.59
C ILE A 137 -15.21 -3.87 15.49
N HIS A 138 -14.15 -4.51 15.00
CA HIS A 138 -13.40 -5.46 15.81
C HIS A 138 -12.73 -4.78 17.00
N GLY A 139 -12.05 -3.65 16.78
CA GLY A 139 -11.41 -2.88 17.85
C GLY A 139 -12.42 -2.44 18.92
N ALA A 140 -13.52 -1.82 18.52
CA ALA A 140 -14.57 -1.39 19.45
C ALA A 140 -15.21 -2.57 20.19
N THR A 141 -15.50 -3.68 19.51
CA THR A 141 -16.08 -4.87 20.14
C THR A 141 -15.16 -5.43 21.22
N VAL A 142 -13.85 -5.49 20.96
CA VAL A 142 -12.86 -5.95 21.95
C VAL A 142 -12.86 -5.02 23.17
N GLU A 143 -12.79 -3.71 22.97
CA GLU A 143 -12.78 -2.72 24.06
C GLU A 143 -14.07 -2.74 24.89
N ASP A 144 -15.23 -2.94 24.26
CA ASP A 144 -16.54 -2.94 24.92
C ASP A 144 -16.91 -4.29 25.57
N THR A 145 -16.08 -5.33 25.40
CA THR A 145 -16.31 -6.67 25.98
C THR A 145 -15.14 -7.19 26.81
N LEU A 146 -14.24 -6.31 27.23
CA LEU A 146 -13.15 -6.63 28.15
C LEU A 146 -13.66 -7.25 29.45
N PHE A 147 -12.88 -8.17 30.01
CA PHE A 147 -13.06 -8.59 31.39
C PHE A 147 -12.57 -7.50 32.36
N GLU A 148 -13.15 -7.46 33.55
CA GLU A 148 -12.69 -6.58 34.63
C GLU A 148 -11.52 -7.26 35.38
N ASP A 149 -10.30 -7.04 34.89
CA ASP A 149 -9.07 -7.68 35.42
C ASP A 149 -8.29 -6.80 36.42
N GLY A 150 -8.89 -5.69 36.88
CA GLY A 150 -8.35 -4.85 37.97
C GLY A 150 -9.22 -3.65 38.31
N ASP A 151 -8.90 -2.98 39.43
CA ASP A 151 -9.78 -1.97 40.06
C ASP A 151 -9.70 -0.55 39.43
N GLY A 152 -8.85 -0.37 38.42
CA GLY A 152 -8.60 0.94 37.80
C GLY A 152 -9.64 1.29 36.74
N ALA A 153 -10.09 2.54 36.70
CA ALA A 153 -10.96 3.03 35.62
C ALA A 153 -10.27 3.05 34.23
N ASN A 154 -8.94 3.01 34.20
CA ASN A 154 -8.16 2.82 32.98
C ASN A 154 -7.79 1.34 32.85
N THR A 155 -8.38 0.67 31.85
CA THR A 155 -8.25 -0.77 31.61
C THR A 155 -6.99 -1.16 30.84
N PHE A 156 -6.18 -0.21 30.34
CA PHE A 156 -4.95 -0.57 29.61
C PHE A 156 -3.87 -1.20 30.51
N CYS A 157 -3.87 -0.91 31.81
CA CYS A 157 -2.85 -1.37 32.75
C CYS A 157 -3.07 -2.80 33.26
N VAL A 158 -4.23 -3.41 32.96
CA VAL A 158 -4.59 -4.74 33.48
C VAL A 158 -4.26 -5.88 32.51
N PHE A 159 -3.84 -5.56 31.28
CA PHE A 159 -3.40 -6.55 30.31
C PHE A 159 -1.94 -6.99 30.53
N ASN A 160 -1.69 -8.29 30.56
CA ASN A 160 -0.34 -8.86 30.58
C ASN A 160 -0.04 -9.64 29.28
N PRO A 161 1.01 -9.28 28.52
CA PRO A 161 1.38 -9.98 27.28
C PRO A 161 1.64 -11.49 27.40
N THR A 162 1.88 -12.00 28.61
CA THR A 162 2.12 -13.43 28.87
C THR A 162 0.95 -14.14 29.56
N GLN A 163 -0.21 -13.48 29.72
CA GLN A 163 -1.40 -14.14 30.30
C GLN A 163 -1.92 -15.24 29.37
N ALA A 164 -2.53 -16.28 29.95
CA ALA A 164 -3.08 -17.40 29.19
C ALA A 164 -4.54 -17.15 28.79
N GLU A 165 -5.25 -16.36 29.59
CA GLU A 165 -6.66 -16.04 29.44
C GLU A 165 -6.90 -15.01 28.32
N GLU A 166 -8.01 -15.17 27.61
CA GLU A 166 -8.48 -14.14 26.67
C GLU A 166 -8.87 -12.87 27.43
N THR A 167 -8.52 -11.69 26.90
CA THR A 167 -8.75 -10.40 27.58
C THR A 167 -10.18 -9.87 27.45
N TYR A 168 -11.01 -10.49 26.59
CA TYR A 168 -12.38 -10.06 26.31
C TYR A 168 -13.29 -11.28 26.12
N SER A 169 -14.59 -11.11 26.37
CA SER A 169 -15.57 -12.19 26.30
C SER A 169 -16.09 -12.41 24.89
N MET A 170 -15.58 -13.44 24.21
CA MET A 170 -16.07 -13.80 22.87
C MET A 170 -17.55 -14.23 22.88
N VAL A 171 -18.03 -14.85 23.96
CA VAL A 171 -19.44 -15.23 24.13
C VAL A 171 -20.34 -14.00 24.20
N THR A 172 -19.94 -12.97 24.94
CA THR A 172 -20.71 -11.73 25.07
C THR A 172 -20.71 -10.95 23.76
N ALA A 173 -19.55 -10.83 23.10
CA ALA A 173 -19.42 -10.24 21.78
C ALA A 173 -20.31 -10.97 20.75
N ASN A 174 -20.26 -12.30 20.71
CA ASN A 174 -21.08 -13.08 19.79
C ASN A 174 -22.58 -12.86 20.03
N ARG A 175 -23.03 -12.85 21.29
CA ARG A 175 -24.42 -12.60 21.65
C ARG A 175 -24.87 -11.18 21.27
N PHE A 176 -23.99 -10.19 21.34
CA PHE A 176 -24.30 -8.82 20.95
C PHE A 176 -24.50 -8.68 19.44
N TRP A 177 -23.72 -9.41 18.63
CA TRP A 177 -23.77 -9.33 17.16
C TRP A 177 -24.73 -10.32 16.47
N SER A 178 -25.25 -11.33 17.20
CA SER A 178 -26.17 -12.35 16.69
C SER A 178 -27.64 -11.90 16.76
#